data_AF-A0A845F2U5-F1
#
_entry.id   AF-A0A845F2U5-F1
#
_cell.length_a   1.000
_cell.length_b   1.000
_cell.length_c   1.000
_cell.angle_alpha   90.00
_cell.angle_beta   90.00
_cell.angle_gamma   90.00
#
_symmetry.space_group_name_H-M   'P 1'
#
loop_
_entity.id
_entity.type
_entity.pdbx_description
1 polymer ?
#
loop_
_entity_poly.entity_id
_entity_poly.type
_entity_poly.pdbx_seq_one_letter_code
_entity_poly.pdbx_strand_id
1 'polypeptide(L)'
;MKQKTVLYASLICLVLLAASIAYNFLNEKDPYLGYTGLGDSVKVSEDDRKFYFSYYQDGKESIHRANTDGSEVEQLTHPDEERHRKPAISLNGEKLLYLSENSDRIQSLYIADLNGENPKKLTDDTIHVEEAVFSENEIYFVGMPAEAVGKAEGETKEGFDLHSVDLDGENERKLTDQDHFTMNHLDVSTDGSELYYTLFNGNSDKIYAYHVEDERESRADWVPTEVGSLYDWDYDEGKQAFTYTDVSKESENSSLFKYELYYRDLNGDKTKQLTTLESSVVSPDFFHQSDKIVFLEYTNWAGHPEKYQLKTVDIDTKEMNIITMDLPESTNSQWLRESLNIFTSSTAIAILYTVLLCLITLYSYNKSGKQYRTGLISLLLAVAVFISSFIFGMVTNPWVGIAISIVAVGMVPSSLLALLAGFLIGKFAKKPK
;
A
#
# COMPACT_ATOMS: atom_id res chain seq x y z
N MET A 1 -9.98 23.88 41.91
CA MET A 1 -9.41 24.85 40.94
C MET A 1 -10.28 26.10 40.86
N LYS A 2 -9.69 27.28 40.62
CA LYS A 2 -10.49 28.49 40.35
C LYS A 2 -11.26 28.30 39.03
N GLN A 3 -12.51 28.75 38.96
CA GLN A 3 -13.39 28.57 37.80
C GLN A 3 -12.75 29.08 36.49
N LYS A 4 -12.00 30.18 36.55
CA LYS A 4 -11.23 30.72 35.43
C LYS A 4 -10.15 29.75 34.92
N THR A 5 -9.49 29.02 35.82
CA THR A 5 -8.45 28.03 35.45
C THR A 5 -9.04 26.86 34.67
N VAL A 6 -10.21 26.34 35.09
CA VAL A 6 -10.89 25.24 34.37
C VAL A 6 -11.34 25.74 32.98
N LEU A 7 -11.88 26.96 32.90
CA LEU A 7 -12.28 27.55 31.63
C LEU A 7 -11.11 27.72 30.66
N TYR A 8 -9.97 28.24 31.12
CA TYR A 8 -8.78 28.37 30.28
C TYR A 8 -8.24 27.01 29.84
N ALA A 9 -8.21 26.01 30.74
CA ALA A 9 -7.81 24.65 30.38
C ALA A 9 -8.74 24.03 29.32
N SER A 10 -10.06 24.22 29.45
CA SER A 10 -11.03 23.79 28.43
C SER A 10 -10.80 24.47 27.08
N LEU A 11 -10.54 25.78 27.08
CA LEU A 11 -10.28 26.53 25.85
C LEU A 11 -9.00 26.06 25.15
N ILE A 12 -7.92 25.86 25.92
CA ILE A 12 -6.65 25.34 25.39
C ILE A 12 -6.86 23.94 24.80
N CYS A 13 -7.57 23.07 25.51
CA CYS A 13 -7.85 21.70 25.05
C CYS A 13 -8.72 21.71 23.78
N LEU A 14 -9.70 22.62 23.67
CA LEU A 14 -10.51 22.80 22.47
C LEU A 14 -9.65 23.26 21.28
N VAL A 15 -8.75 24.22 21.48
CA VAL A 15 -7.83 24.70 20.43
C VAL A 15 -6.90 23.58 19.97
N LEU A 16 -6.32 22.81 20.90
CA LEU A 16 -5.48 21.66 20.57
C LEU A 16 -6.25 20.60 19.80
N LEU A 17 -7.47 20.26 20.23
CA LEU A 17 -8.32 19.31 19.53
C LEU A 17 -8.64 19.78 18.10
N ALA A 18 -9.04 21.04 17.94
CA ALA A 18 -9.35 21.62 16.64
C ALA A 18 -8.10 21.66 15.73
N ALA A 19 -6.94 22.03 16.27
CA ALA A 19 -5.68 22.03 15.54
C ALA A 19 -5.27 20.61 15.12
N SER A 20 -5.39 19.60 15.99
CA SER A 20 -5.09 18.21 15.66
C SER A 20 -6.03 17.66 14.57
N ILE A 21 -7.33 17.99 14.63
CA ILE A 21 -8.29 17.59 13.59
C ILE A 21 -7.95 18.30 12.27
N ALA A 22 -7.72 19.62 12.29
CA ALA A 22 -7.37 20.38 11.10
C ALA A 22 -6.07 19.86 10.47
N TYR A 23 -5.05 19.55 11.29
CA TYR A 23 -3.81 18.95 10.81
C TYR A 23 -4.05 17.61 10.11
N ASN A 24 -4.88 16.71 10.65
CA ASN A 24 -5.20 15.44 9.96
C ASN A 24 -5.98 15.62 8.67
N PHE A 25 -6.79 16.68 8.56
CA PHE A 25 -7.59 16.93 7.37
C PHE A 25 -6.80 17.61 6.25
N LEU A 26 -5.84 18.46 6.63
CA LEU A 26 -5.03 19.25 5.70
C LEU A 26 -3.74 18.53 5.29
N ASN A 27 -3.24 17.64 6.14
CA ASN A 27 -1.99 16.94 5.88
C ASN A 27 -2.32 15.57 5.30
N GLU A 28 -2.08 15.41 4.00
CA GLU A 28 -2.14 14.12 3.35
C GLU A 28 -1.15 13.19 4.05
N LYS A 29 -1.65 12.05 4.55
CA LYS A 29 -0.81 11.08 5.23
C LYS A 29 -0.14 10.23 4.18
N ASP A 30 0.96 10.73 3.66
CA ASP A 30 1.96 9.89 3.05
C ASP A 30 2.69 9.13 4.18
N PRO A 31 2.46 7.81 4.34
CA PRO A 31 3.07 7.01 5.40
C PRO A 31 4.58 6.86 5.17
N TYR A 32 5.04 7.05 3.94
CA TYR A 32 6.44 6.92 3.54
C TYR A 32 7.22 8.22 3.65
N LEU A 33 6.59 9.36 3.90
CA LEU A 33 7.33 10.59 4.15
C LEU A 33 8.25 10.36 5.37
N GLY A 34 9.56 10.56 5.21
CA GLY A 34 10.58 10.24 6.22
C GLY A 34 10.88 8.74 6.42
N TYR A 35 10.18 7.84 5.75
CA TYR A 35 10.48 6.42 5.90
C TYR A 35 11.88 6.07 5.36
N THR A 36 12.55 5.12 6.00
CA THR A 36 13.81 4.56 5.52
C THR A 36 13.73 3.05 5.61
N GLY A 37 13.94 2.35 4.50
CA GLY A 37 13.76 0.91 4.38
C GLY A 37 13.52 0.45 2.95
N LEU A 38 13.49 -0.86 2.74
CA LEU A 38 13.15 -1.45 1.45
C LEU A 38 11.74 -1.04 1.01
N GLY A 39 11.58 -0.82 -0.30
CA GLY A 39 10.28 -0.73 -0.95
C GLY A 39 9.70 -2.12 -1.24
N ASP A 40 8.65 -2.17 -2.04
CA ASP A 40 7.79 -3.34 -2.25
C ASP A 40 8.16 -4.18 -3.48
N SER A 41 9.28 -3.88 -4.13
CA SER A 41 9.65 -4.52 -5.41
C SER A 41 11.11 -4.96 -5.42
N VAL A 42 11.33 -6.19 -5.90
CA VAL A 42 12.64 -6.76 -6.17
C VAL A 42 12.61 -7.58 -7.46
N LYS A 43 13.70 -7.52 -8.24
CA LYS A 43 13.96 -8.34 -9.42
C LYS A 43 15.38 -8.90 -9.42
N VAL A 44 15.56 -10.10 -9.97
CA VAL A 44 16.84 -10.78 -10.20
C VAL A 44 17.27 -10.53 -11.65
N SER A 45 18.57 -10.44 -11.90
CA SER A 45 19.08 -10.48 -13.27
C SER A 45 19.06 -11.90 -13.85
N GLU A 46 18.89 -12.03 -15.17
CA GLU A 46 18.97 -13.30 -15.93
C GLU A 46 20.21 -14.17 -15.64
N ASP A 47 21.30 -13.53 -15.17
CA ASP A 47 22.54 -14.20 -14.80
C ASP A 47 22.66 -14.63 -13.33
N ASP A 48 21.61 -14.41 -12.52
CA ASP A 48 21.53 -14.69 -11.07
C ASP A 48 22.56 -13.92 -10.21
N ARG A 49 23.18 -12.86 -10.73
CA ARG A 49 24.27 -12.14 -10.02
C ARG A 49 23.84 -10.91 -9.28
N LYS A 50 22.76 -10.25 -9.72
CA LYS A 50 22.33 -8.97 -9.16
C LYS A 50 20.86 -8.99 -8.77
N PHE A 51 20.55 -8.29 -7.68
CA PHE A 51 19.20 -7.86 -7.35
C PHE A 51 19.03 -6.39 -7.73
N TYR A 52 17.84 -6.03 -8.18
CA TYR A 52 17.37 -4.66 -8.40
C TYR A 52 16.14 -4.45 -7.54
N PHE A 53 16.11 -3.39 -6.74
CA PHE A 53 15.05 -3.18 -5.76
C PHE A 53 14.85 -1.70 -5.49
N SER A 54 13.67 -1.36 -4.99
CA SER A 54 13.36 -0.02 -4.50
C SER A 54 13.81 0.16 -3.04
N TYR A 55 14.32 1.33 -2.71
CA TYR A 55 14.73 1.69 -1.35
C TYR A 55 14.37 3.13 -1.02
N TYR A 56 13.74 3.31 0.14
CA TYR A 56 13.45 4.60 0.73
C TYR A 56 14.60 5.07 1.60
N GLN A 57 15.06 6.30 1.35
CA GLN A 57 15.91 7.05 2.26
C GLN A 57 15.22 8.38 2.62
N ASP A 58 14.82 8.52 3.89
CA ASP A 58 14.07 9.69 4.40
C ASP A 58 12.82 10.06 3.56
N GLY A 59 12.15 9.07 2.98
CA GLY A 59 10.94 9.20 2.18
C GLY A 59 11.15 9.43 0.69
N LYS A 60 12.41 9.52 0.25
CA LYS A 60 12.80 9.47 -1.17
C LYS A 60 13.03 8.02 -1.57
N GLU A 61 12.23 7.52 -2.51
CA GLU A 61 12.36 6.16 -3.02
C GLU A 61 13.21 6.17 -4.28
N SER A 62 14.23 5.32 -4.35
CA SER A 62 15.13 5.18 -5.48
C SER A 62 15.34 3.72 -5.84
N ILE A 63 15.79 3.45 -7.06
CA ILE A 63 16.18 2.09 -7.48
C ILE A 63 17.64 1.86 -7.14
N HIS A 64 17.92 0.72 -6.53
CA HIS A 64 19.24 0.26 -6.13
C HIS A 64 19.53 -1.10 -6.77
N ARG A 65 20.81 -1.43 -6.81
CA ARG A 65 21.35 -2.73 -7.22
C ARG A 65 22.29 -3.27 -6.17
N ALA A 66 22.28 -4.58 -5.95
CA ALA A 66 23.26 -5.27 -5.11
C ALA A 66 23.65 -6.62 -5.73
N ASN A 67 24.74 -7.23 -5.28
CA ASN A 67 25.01 -8.64 -5.54
C ASN A 67 23.93 -9.52 -4.89
N THR A 68 23.71 -10.73 -5.41
CA THR A 68 22.74 -11.67 -4.85
C THR A 68 23.09 -12.19 -3.44
N ASP A 69 24.30 -11.91 -2.96
CA ASP A 69 24.71 -12.12 -1.57
C ASP A 69 24.47 -10.91 -0.64
N GLY A 70 23.97 -9.79 -1.19
CA GLY A 70 23.70 -8.53 -0.49
C GLY A 70 24.86 -7.54 -0.45
N SER A 71 26.02 -7.87 -1.03
CA SER A 71 27.18 -6.96 -1.10
C SER A 71 27.08 -5.96 -2.26
N GLU A 72 27.96 -4.96 -2.27
CA GLU A 72 28.11 -3.97 -3.37
C GLU A 72 26.80 -3.26 -3.74
N VAL A 73 26.12 -2.72 -2.72
CA VAL A 73 24.93 -1.90 -2.91
C VAL A 73 25.29 -0.60 -3.64
N GLU A 74 24.54 -0.28 -4.69
CA GLU A 74 24.69 0.91 -5.51
C GLU A 74 23.32 1.52 -5.82
N GLN A 75 23.17 2.82 -5.62
CA GLN A 75 21.98 3.56 -6.03
C GLN A 75 22.06 3.85 -7.54
N LEU A 76 21.06 3.42 -8.31
CA LEU A 76 21.00 3.61 -9.76
C LEU A 76 20.25 4.88 -10.15
N THR A 77 19.16 5.20 -9.45
CA THR A 77 18.32 6.37 -9.80
C THR A 77 18.31 7.42 -8.71
N HIS A 78 18.21 8.69 -9.11
CA HIS A 78 18.30 9.84 -8.21
C HIS A 78 17.06 10.74 -8.39
N PRO A 79 15.93 10.42 -7.75
CA PRO A 79 14.73 11.24 -7.82
C PRO A 79 14.89 12.56 -7.04
N ASP A 80 14.25 13.60 -7.56
CA ASP A 80 14.17 14.89 -6.88
C ASP A 80 12.99 14.93 -5.92
N GLU A 81 11.77 15.06 -6.44
CA GLU A 81 10.50 15.10 -5.67
C GLU A 81 9.69 13.81 -5.83
N GLU A 82 9.97 13.04 -6.87
CA GLU A 82 9.30 11.81 -7.25
C GLU A 82 9.79 10.60 -6.44
N ARG A 83 9.15 9.45 -6.66
CA ARG A 83 9.55 8.14 -6.16
C ARG A 83 9.79 7.17 -7.29
N HIS A 84 10.98 6.59 -7.36
CA HIS A 84 11.31 5.60 -8.38
C HIS A 84 11.15 4.18 -7.83
N ARG A 85 10.30 3.37 -8.46
CA ARG A 85 9.90 2.03 -7.98
C ARG A 85 9.61 1.04 -9.11
N LYS A 86 9.32 -0.22 -8.74
CA LYS A 86 9.03 -1.34 -9.67
C LYS A 86 10.09 -1.46 -10.79
N PRO A 87 11.36 -1.77 -10.45
CA PRO A 87 12.39 -1.92 -11.47
C PRO A 87 12.13 -3.16 -12.34
N ALA A 88 12.44 -3.08 -13.63
CA ALA A 88 12.51 -4.24 -14.53
C ALA A 88 13.77 -4.15 -15.40
N ILE A 89 14.33 -5.29 -15.79
CA ILE A 89 15.62 -5.38 -16.47
C ILE A 89 15.40 -6.03 -17.83
N SER A 90 16.04 -5.51 -18.87
CA SER A 90 15.97 -6.13 -20.20
C SER A 90 16.71 -7.47 -20.23
N LEU A 91 16.24 -8.41 -21.05
CA LEU A 91 16.84 -9.76 -21.18
C LEU A 91 18.35 -9.71 -21.50
N ASN A 92 18.80 -8.69 -22.24
CA ASN A 92 20.22 -8.49 -22.58
C ASN A 92 21.05 -7.83 -21.47
N GLY A 93 20.43 -7.39 -20.36
CA GLY A 93 21.08 -6.72 -19.25
C GLY A 93 21.65 -5.34 -19.59
N GLU A 94 21.10 -4.61 -20.56
CA GLU A 94 21.60 -3.28 -20.95
C GLU A 94 20.71 -2.13 -20.48
N LYS A 95 19.42 -2.39 -20.22
CA LYS A 95 18.42 -1.38 -19.90
C LYS A 95 17.69 -1.66 -18.59
N LEU A 96 17.28 -0.57 -17.95
CA LEU A 96 16.47 -0.54 -16.73
C LEU A 96 15.16 0.18 -17.04
N LEU A 97 14.02 -0.43 -16.72
CA LEU A 97 12.75 0.27 -16.55
C LEU A 97 12.51 0.55 -15.09
N TYR A 98 11.80 1.64 -14.82
CA TYR A 98 11.23 1.94 -13.52
C TYR A 98 10.04 2.88 -13.67
N LEU A 99 9.18 2.89 -12.67
CA LEU A 99 8.08 3.83 -12.57
C LEU A 99 8.50 5.02 -11.71
N SER A 100 8.16 6.22 -12.15
CA SER A 100 8.34 7.47 -11.41
C SER A 100 6.99 7.98 -10.95
N GLU A 101 6.72 7.88 -9.65
CA GLU A 101 5.49 8.37 -9.00
C GLU A 101 5.65 9.84 -8.60
N ASN A 102 4.75 10.70 -9.10
CA ASN A 102 4.74 12.13 -8.77
C ASN A 102 3.93 12.43 -7.49
N SER A 103 3.82 13.71 -7.12
CA SER A 103 3.09 14.13 -5.90
C SER A 103 1.59 13.81 -5.92
N ASP A 104 1.00 13.68 -7.10
CA ASP A 104 -0.40 13.31 -7.29
C ASP A 104 -0.60 11.78 -7.34
N ARG A 105 0.47 11.01 -7.06
CA ARG A 105 0.54 9.54 -7.09
C ARG A 105 0.32 8.94 -8.48
N ILE A 106 0.53 9.73 -9.52
CA ILE A 106 0.51 9.26 -10.91
C ILE A 106 1.90 8.72 -11.23
N GLN A 107 1.93 7.51 -11.78
CA GLN A 107 3.15 6.82 -12.17
C GLN A 107 3.40 6.95 -13.67
N SER A 108 4.57 7.48 -14.04
CA SER A 108 5.04 7.48 -15.42
C SER A 108 6.17 6.47 -15.61
N LEU A 109 6.23 5.89 -16.81
CA LEU A 109 7.24 4.91 -17.18
C LEU A 109 8.53 5.59 -17.66
N TYR A 110 9.67 5.12 -17.17
CA TYR A 110 11.00 5.56 -17.58
C TYR A 110 11.86 4.39 -18.01
N ILE A 111 12.74 4.65 -18.97
CA ILE A 111 13.85 3.77 -19.35
C ILE A 111 15.18 4.48 -19.10
N ALA A 112 16.19 3.73 -18.66
CA ALA A 112 17.57 4.18 -18.50
C ALA A 112 18.54 3.09 -18.97
N ASP A 113 19.82 3.44 -19.11
CA ASP A 113 20.89 2.44 -19.17
C ASP A 113 20.93 1.67 -17.83
N LEU A 114 21.43 0.42 -17.83
CA LEU A 114 21.42 -0.42 -16.62
C LEU A 114 22.19 0.19 -15.43
N ASN A 115 23.13 1.10 -15.68
CA ASN A 115 23.83 1.86 -14.65
C ASN A 115 23.02 3.06 -14.11
N GLY A 116 21.81 3.28 -14.61
CA GLY A 116 20.93 4.39 -14.24
C GLY A 116 21.17 5.68 -15.01
N GLU A 117 22.14 5.72 -15.93
CA GLU A 117 22.41 6.89 -16.76
C GLU A 117 21.40 7.03 -17.91
N ASN A 118 21.35 8.23 -18.50
CA ASN A 118 20.52 8.58 -19.64
C ASN A 118 19.02 8.24 -19.47
N PRO A 119 18.38 8.63 -18.34
CA PRO A 119 16.97 8.37 -18.13
C PRO A 119 16.12 9.11 -19.17
N LYS A 120 15.10 8.41 -19.68
CA LYS A 120 14.13 8.92 -20.65
C LYS A 120 12.72 8.54 -20.18
N LYS A 121 11.85 9.54 -20.10
CA LYS A 121 10.41 9.37 -19.85
C LYS A 121 9.75 8.79 -21.11
N LEU A 122 9.02 7.69 -20.97
CA LEU A 122 8.34 6.98 -22.07
C LEU A 122 6.84 7.30 -22.14
N THR A 123 6.19 7.50 -20.98
CA THR A 123 4.78 7.92 -20.92
C THR A 123 4.66 9.27 -20.23
N ASP A 124 3.71 10.11 -20.63
CA ASP A 124 3.47 11.40 -19.97
C ASP A 124 2.63 11.24 -18.68
N ASP A 125 2.26 12.36 -18.03
CA ASP A 125 1.49 12.33 -16.78
C ASP A 125 -0.04 12.20 -17.01
N THR A 126 -0.47 11.99 -18.26
CA THR A 126 -1.91 11.78 -18.59
C THR A 126 -2.32 10.32 -18.46
N ILE A 127 -1.36 9.40 -18.38
CA ILE A 127 -1.56 7.97 -18.18
C ILE A 127 -0.85 7.56 -16.89
N HIS A 128 -1.58 6.91 -15.99
CA HIS A 128 -1.01 6.23 -14.83
C HIS A 128 -0.61 4.81 -15.24
N VAL A 129 0.68 4.52 -15.15
CA VAL A 129 1.25 3.20 -15.46
C VAL A 129 1.35 2.39 -14.18
N GLU A 130 0.71 1.22 -14.15
CA GLU A 130 0.74 0.34 -12.98
C GLU A 130 1.97 -0.57 -13.00
N GLU A 131 2.33 -1.12 -14.16
CA GLU A 131 3.44 -2.06 -14.30
C GLU A 131 3.92 -2.07 -15.76
N ALA A 132 5.18 -2.41 -15.98
CA ALA A 132 5.77 -2.51 -17.31
C ALA A 132 6.81 -3.63 -17.37
N VAL A 133 6.88 -4.29 -18.54
CA VAL A 133 7.81 -5.38 -18.81
C VAL A 133 8.50 -5.20 -20.15
N PHE A 134 9.71 -5.73 -20.25
CA PHE A 134 10.48 -5.75 -21.49
C PHE A 134 10.10 -6.96 -22.35
N SER A 135 9.85 -6.73 -23.63
CA SER A 135 10.11 -7.71 -24.68
C SER A 135 11.48 -7.43 -25.33
N GLU A 136 11.87 -8.19 -26.36
CA GLU A 136 13.16 -8.01 -27.02
C GLU A 136 13.34 -6.59 -27.63
N ASN A 137 12.27 -6.04 -28.22
CA ASN A 137 12.33 -4.77 -28.97
C ASN A 137 11.25 -3.75 -28.57
N GLU A 138 10.34 -4.13 -27.68
CA GLU A 138 9.21 -3.30 -27.26
C GLU A 138 9.05 -3.39 -25.74
N ILE A 139 8.35 -2.41 -25.17
CA ILE A 139 7.96 -2.39 -23.77
C ILE A 139 6.45 -2.47 -23.73
N TYR A 140 5.94 -3.40 -22.94
CA TYR A 140 4.52 -3.53 -22.67
C TYR A 140 4.22 -2.99 -21.29
N PHE A 141 3.10 -2.29 -21.12
CA PHE A 141 2.71 -1.76 -19.83
C PHE A 141 1.20 -1.76 -19.63
N VAL A 142 0.79 -1.88 -18.38
CA VAL A 142 -0.59 -1.69 -17.94
C VAL A 142 -0.78 -0.23 -17.60
N GLY A 143 -1.75 0.43 -18.22
CA GLY A 143 -2.00 1.85 -18.04
C GLY A 143 -3.48 2.20 -17.96
N MET A 144 -3.81 3.28 -17.26
CA MET A 144 -5.14 3.90 -17.29
C MET A 144 -5.02 5.43 -17.35
N PRO A 145 -6.05 6.17 -17.80
CA PRO A 145 -6.03 7.63 -17.73
C PRO A 145 -5.78 8.12 -16.30
N ALA A 146 -4.84 9.04 -16.11
CA ALA A 146 -4.46 9.57 -14.79
C ALA A 146 -5.64 10.21 -14.05
N GLU A 147 -6.58 10.81 -14.78
CA GLU A 147 -7.81 11.38 -14.20
C GLU A 147 -8.77 10.31 -13.65
N ALA A 148 -8.58 9.03 -13.98
CA ALA A 148 -9.37 7.92 -13.47
C ALA A 148 -8.84 7.35 -12.15
N VAL A 149 -7.59 7.67 -11.77
CA VAL A 149 -6.95 7.19 -10.55
C VAL A 149 -7.76 7.57 -9.31
N GLY A 150 -8.01 6.57 -8.45
CA GLY A 150 -8.70 6.76 -7.17
C GLY A 150 -10.22 6.96 -7.25
N LYS A 151 -10.81 6.93 -8.46
CA LYS A 151 -12.27 6.95 -8.63
C LYS A 151 -12.88 5.59 -8.30
N ALA A 152 -14.03 5.58 -7.62
CA ALA A 152 -14.72 4.34 -7.30
C ALA A 152 -15.39 3.71 -8.52
N GLU A 153 -15.69 2.40 -8.47
CA GLU A 153 -16.46 1.71 -9.50
C GLU A 153 -17.78 2.46 -9.78
N GLY A 154 -17.99 2.82 -11.05
CA GLY A 154 -19.16 3.60 -11.51
C GLY A 154 -19.01 5.13 -11.47
N GLU A 155 -17.94 5.68 -10.87
CA GLU A 155 -17.60 7.11 -10.97
C GLU A 155 -16.85 7.45 -12.26
N THR A 156 -16.22 6.45 -12.87
CA THR A 156 -15.56 6.52 -14.18
C THR A 156 -15.95 5.31 -15.03
N LYS A 157 -15.85 5.48 -16.35
CA LYS A 157 -15.92 4.36 -17.31
C LYS A 157 -14.53 3.89 -17.75
N GLU A 158 -13.51 4.71 -17.52
CA GLU A 158 -12.12 4.41 -17.83
C GLU A 158 -11.57 3.38 -16.84
N GLY A 159 -10.64 2.56 -17.30
CA GLY A 159 -9.91 1.60 -16.48
C GLY A 159 -8.54 1.28 -17.08
N PHE A 160 -7.98 0.17 -16.62
CA PHE A 160 -6.70 -0.33 -17.08
C PHE A 160 -6.83 -1.08 -18.40
N ASP A 161 -5.85 -0.83 -19.26
CA ASP A 161 -5.65 -1.50 -20.53
C ASP A 161 -4.17 -1.81 -20.75
N LEU A 162 -3.89 -2.69 -21.72
CA LEU A 162 -2.55 -2.98 -22.19
C LEU A 162 -2.10 -1.94 -23.22
N HIS A 163 -0.86 -1.54 -23.11
CA HIS A 163 -0.19 -0.63 -24.02
C HIS A 163 1.17 -1.19 -24.43
N SER A 164 1.71 -0.66 -25.53
CA SER A 164 3.09 -0.91 -25.95
C SER A 164 3.76 0.37 -26.43
N VAL A 165 5.08 0.40 -26.32
CA VAL A 165 5.94 1.50 -26.79
C VAL A 165 7.30 0.93 -27.19
N ASP A 166 7.94 1.51 -28.20
CA ASP A 166 9.29 1.12 -28.61
C ASP A 166 10.32 1.48 -27.51
N LEU A 167 11.49 0.84 -27.51
CA LEU A 167 12.55 1.14 -26.54
C LEU A 167 13.05 2.59 -26.59
N ASP A 168 12.87 3.25 -27.73
CA ASP A 168 13.18 4.66 -27.91
C ASP A 168 12.01 5.58 -27.55
N GLY A 169 10.89 5.07 -27.05
CA GLY A 169 9.72 5.86 -26.68
C GLY A 169 8.90 6.39 -27.85
N GLU A 170 9.19 5.97 -29.07
CA GLU A 170 8.30 6.22 -30.21
C GLU A 170 7.21 5.13 -30.31
N ASN A 171 6.22 5.37 -31.18
CA ASN A 171 5.18 4.40 -31.55
C ASN A 171 4.34 3.83 -30.38
N GLU A 172 4.05 4.65 -29.37
CA GLU A 172 3.10 4.28 -28.31
C GLU A 172 1.73 3.91 -28.90
N ARG A 173 1.18 2.74 -28.51
CA ARG A 173 -0.15 2.26 -28.91
C ARG A 173 -0.86 1.53 -27.78
N LYS A 174 -2.18 1.71 -27.73
CA LYS A 174 -3.11 0.97 -26.86
C LYS A 174 -3.48 -0.36 -27.55
N LEU A 175 -3.34 -1.48 -26.83
CA LEU A 175 -3.52 -2.86 -27.33
C LEU A 175 -4.89 -3.47 -26.99
N THR A 176 -5.46 -3.11 -25.84
CA THR A 176 -6.81 -3.48 -25.42
C THR A 176 -7.66 -2.23 -25.20
N ASP A 177 -8.98 -2.35 -25.23
CA ASP A 177 -9.90 -1.23 -24.94
C ASP A 177 -11.11 -1.77 -24.18
N GLN A 178 -10.84 -2.36 -23.01
CA GLN A 178 -11.83 -3.03 -22.17
C GLN A 178 -12.06 -2.31 -20.83
N ASP A 179 -11.23 -1.31 -20.50
CA ASP A 179 -11.38 -0.46 -19.32
C ASP A 179 -11.49 -1.29 -18.02
N HIS A 180 -10.58 -2.23 -17.82
CA HIS A 180 -10.65 -3.12 -16.67
C HIS A 180 -10.46 -2.36 -15.35
N PHE A 181 -11.34 -2.58 -14.38
CA PHE A 181 -11.21 -1.91 -13.06
C PHE A 181 -9.88 -2.27 -12.35
N THR A 182 -9.39 -3.49 -12.58
CA THR A 182 -8.09 -3.96 -12.10
C THR A 182 -7.41 -4.76 -13.21
N MET A 183 -6.12 -4.52 -13.41
CA MET A 183 -5.24 -5.34 -14.23
C MET A 183 -3.87 -5.30 -13.56
N ASN A 184 -3.37 -6.44 -13.11
CA ASN A 184 -2.15 -6.52 -12.30
C ASN A 184 -1.24 -7.63 -12.80
N HIS A 185 0.04 -7.60 -12.38
CA HIS A 185 1.03 -8.66 -12.62
C HIS A 185 1.19 -8.95 -14.09
N LEU A 186 1.69 -7.96 -14.81
CA LEU A 186 2.03 -8.09 -16.22
C LEU A 186 3.33 -8.88 -16.37
N ASP A 187 3.33 -9.87 -17.25
CA ASP A 187 4.50 -10.64 -17.66
C ASP A 187 4.45 -10.93 -19.17
N VAL A 188 5.55 -11.37 -19.75
CA VAL A 188 5.68 -11.61 -21.19
C VAL A 188 6.38 -12.93 -21.48
N SER A 189 5.91 -13.66 -22.49
CA SER A 189 6.59 -14.89 -22.94
C SER A 189 8.00 -14.59 -23.43
N THR A 190 8.89 -15.59 -23.37
CA THR A 190 10.30 -15.44 -23.78
C THR A 190 10.44 -14.96 -25.23
N ASP A 191 9.50 -15.38 -26.10
CA ASP A 191 9.45 -14.99 -27.51
C ASP A 191 8.67 -13.70 -27.78
N GLY A 192 8.08 -13.08 -26.76
CA GLY A 192 7.29 -11.85 -26.86
C GLY A 192 5.94 -12.00 -27.56
N SER A 193 5.49 -13.23 -27.84
CA SER A 193 4.24 -13.49 -28.57
C SER A 193 2.98 -13.41 -27.69
N GLU A 194 3.12 -13.61 -26.38
CA GLU A 194 2.01 -13.58 -25.41
C GLU A 194 2.33 -12.67 -24.22
N LEU A 195 1.35 -11.86 -23.82
CA LEU A 195 1.39 -11.09 -22.58
C LEU A 195 0.46 -11.72 -21.56
N TYR A 196 0.94 -11.95 -20.35
CA TYR A 196 0.16 -12.55 -19.27
C TYR A 196 -0.17 -11.50 -18.22
N TYR A 197 -1.41 -11.50 -17.73
CA TYR A 197 -1.87 -10.52 -16.73
C TYR A 197 -3.04 -11.06 -15.93
N THR A 198 -3.24 -10.53 -14.74
CA THR A 198 -4.33 -10.91 -13.84
C THR A 198 -5.51 -9.95 -13.95
N LEU A 199 -6.72 -10.52 -14.10
CA LEU A 199 -7.98 -9.80 -13.97
C LEU A 199 -8.83 -10.37 -12.83
N PHE A 200 -9.45 -9.49 -12.06
CA PHE A 200 -10.44 -9.86 -11.04
C PHE A 200 -11.81 -10.10 -11.67
N ASN A 201 -12.41 -11.27 -11.44
CA ASN A 201 -13.71 -11.64 -12.04
C ASN A 201 -14.90 -11.57 -11.07
N GLY A 202 -14.75 -10.88 -9.94
CA GLY A 202 -15.78 -10.77 -8.89
C GLY A 202 -15.63 -11.79 -7.77
N ASN A 203 -14.96 -12.93 -8.02
CA ASN A 203 -14.73 -13.97 -7.01
C ASN A 203 -13.24 -14.21 -6.73
N SER A 204 -12.41 -14.20 -7.77
CA SER A 204 -10.98 -14.51 -7.66
C SER A 204 -10.21 -13.91 -8.82
N ASP A 205 -8.94 -13.65 -8.58
CA ASP A 205 -7.98 -13.31 -9.61
C ASP A 205 -7.70 -14.49 -10.55
N LYS A 206 -7.51 -14.15 -11.83
CA LYS A 206 -7.44 -15.08 -12.95
C LYS A 206 -6.44 -14.56 -13.97
N ILE A 207 -5.46 -15.40 -14.36
CA ILE A 207 -4.46 -15.06 -15.37
C ILE A 207 -5.02 -15.21 -16.79
N TYR A 208 -4.94 -14.15 -17.57
CA TYR A 208 -5.28 -14.08 -18.99
C TYR A 208 -4.00 -13.98 -19.82
N ALA A 209 -4.14 -14.25 -21.11
CA ALA A 209 -3.09 -14.12 -22.11
C ALA A 209 -3.61 -13.24 -23.26
N TYR A 210 -2.84 -12.23 -23.65
CA TYR A 210 -3.04 -11.45 -24.87
C TYR A 210 -2.03 -11.91 -25.91
N HIS A 211 -2.54 -12.40 -27.05
CA HIS A 211 -1.77 -12.86 -28.19
C HIS A 211 -1.40 -11.65 -29.04
N VAL A 212 -0.11 -11.29 -29.09
CA VAL A 212 0.37 -10.03 -29.69
C VAL A 212 0.13 -9.98 -31.20
N GLU A 213 0.41 -11.06 -31.93
CA GLU A 213 0.21 -11.08 -33.39
C GLU A 213 -1.27 -11.12 -33.79
N ASP A 214 -2.09 -11.81 -33.02
CA ASP A 214 -3.52 -12.03 -33.30
C ASP A 214 -4.44 -10.97 -32.68
N GLU A 215 -3.88 -10.07 -31.86
CA GLU A 215 -4.58 -9.06 -31.06
C GLU A 215 -5.79 -9.64 -30.31
N ARG A 216 -5.58 -10.79 -29.65
CA ARG A 216 -6.67 -11.58 -29.06
C ARG A 216 -6.41 -11.91 -27.60
N GLU A 217 -7.43 -11.71 -26.78
CA GLU A 217 -7.44 -12.15 -25.38
C GLU A 217 -7.98 -13.57 -25.22
N SER A 218 -7.35 -14.35 -24.35
CA SER A 218 -7.87 -15.62 -23.84
C SER A 218 -7.45 -15.90 -22.41
N ARG A 219 -7.96 -16.98 -21.84
CA ARG A 219 -7.36 -17.53 -20.62
C ARG A 219 -5.97 -18.06 -20.97
N ALA A 220 -5.02 -17.90 -20.05
CA ALA A 220 -3.71 -18.52 -20.21
C ALA A 220 -3.87 -20.05 -20.11
N ASP A 221 -3.46 -20.77 -21.15
CA ASP A 221 -3.70 -22.22 -21.27
C ASP A 221 -2.82 -23.05 -20.32
N TRP A 222 -1.67 -22.51 -19.91
CA TRP A 222 -0.74 -23.14 -18.99
C TRP A 222 -1.17 -23.05 -17.52
N VAL A 223 -2.17 -22.22 -17.20
CA VAL A 223 -2.66 -22.03 -15.83
C VAL A 223 -3.71 -23.09 -15.51
N PRO A 224 -3.43 -24.04 -14.60
CA PRO A 224 -4.39 -25.09 -14.26
C PRO A 224 -5.68 -24.52 -13.64
N THR A 225 -6.78 -25.27 -13.79
CA THR A 225 -8.15 -24.80 -13.51
C THR A 225 -8.39 -24.34 -12.06
N GLU A 226 -7.59 -24.83 -11.10
CA GLU A 226 -7.73 -24.51 -9.67
C GLU A 226 -6.40 -24.03 -9.07
N VAL A 227 -6.22 -22.71 -9.12
CA VAL A 227 -5.33 -21.94 -8.25
C VAL A 227 -6.24 -21.10 -7.35
N GLY A 228 -5.87 -20.94 -6.07
CA GLY A 228 -6.65 -20.24 -5.06
C GLY A 228 -6.74 -18.73 -5.32
N SER A 229 -6.55 -17.91 -4.30
CA SER A 229 -6.38 -16.47 -4.57
C SER A 229 -4.98 -16.26 -5.15
N LEU A 230 -4.87 -15.44 -6.19
CA LEU A 230 -3.63 -15.23 -6.90
C LEU A 230 -3.29 -13.75 -6.81
N TYR A 231 -2.39 -13.41 -5.87
CA TYR A 231 -1.93 -12.04 -5.68
C TYR A 231 -0.64 -11.85 -6.48
N ASP A 232 0.52 -11.83 -5.83
CA ASP A 232 1.80 -11.70 -6.54
C ASP A 232 2.23 -13.02 -7.14
N TRP A 233 2.55 -13.03 -8.44
CA TRP A 233 3.03 -14.21 -9.14
C TRP A 233 4.17 -13.87 -10.10
N ASP A 234 4.93 -14.90 -10.45
CA ASP A 234 6.05 -14.84 -11.39
C ASP A 234 6.13 -16.16 -12.15
N TYR A 235 6.36 -16.13 -13.46
CA TYR A 235 6.36 -17.31 -14.33
C TYR A 235 7.74 -17.50 -14.98
N ASP A 236 8.29 -18.70 -14.82
CA ASP A 236 9.51 -19.12 -15.51
C ASP A 236 9.15 -20.16 -16.57
N GLU A 237 9.09 -19.71 -17.82
CA GLU A 237 8.78 -20.54 -18.98
C GLU A 237 9.80 -21.67 -19.18
N GLY A 238 11.08 -21.41 -18.92
CA GLY A 238 12.15 -22.39 -19.04
C GLY A 238 12.02 -23.53 -18.02
N LYS A 239 11.59 -23.21 -16.80
CA LYS A 239 11.30 -24.18 -15.74
C LYS A 239 9.92 -24.81 -15.86
N GLN A 240 9.03 -24.25 -16.69
CA GLN A 240 7.61 -24.61 -16.74
C GLN A 240 7.00 -24.59 -15.34
N ALA A 241 7.22 -23.49 -14.64
CA ALA A 241 6.80 -23.31 -13.26
C ALA A 241 6.40 -21.86 -13.00
N PHE A 242 5.50 -21.66 -12.05
CA PHE A 242 5.19 -20.33 -11.57
C PHE A 242 5.16 -20.28 -10.05
N THR A 243 5.48 -19.12 -9.49
CA THR A 243 5.23 -18.81 -8.08
C THR A 243 3.98 -17.97 -7.95
N TYR A 244 3.33 -18.06 -6.80
CA TYR A 244 2.25 -17.15 -6.45
C TYR A 244 2.12 -17.00 -4.93
N THR A 245 1.57 -15.89 -4.49
CA THR A 245 1.18 -15.68 -3.09
C THR A 245 -0.32 -15.88 -2.92
N ASP A 246 -0.70 -16.57 -1.84
CA ASP A 246 -2.11 -16.85 -1.50
C ASP A 246 -2.30 -16.81 0.01
N VAL A 247 -3.56 -16.66 0.44
CA VAL A 247 -3.95 -16.70 1.84
C VAL A 247 -3.61 -18.06 2.44
N SER A 248 -2.87 -18.05 3.55
CA SER A 248 -2.53 -19.28 4.25
C SER A 248 -3.78 -19.95 4.81
N LYS A 249 -3.80 -21.28 4.79
CA LYS A 249 -4.92 -22.09 5.32
C LYS A 249 -5.23 -21.77 6.78
N GLU A 250 -4.19 -21.44 7.55
CA GLU A 250 -4.27 -21.08 8.95
C GLU A 250 -5.00 -19.75 9.19
N SER A 251 -5.01 -18.86 8.20
CA SER A 251 -5.57 -17.52 8.28
C SER A 251 -6.87 -17.30 7.54
N GLU A 252 -7.37 -18.28 6.76
CA GLU A 252 -8.63 -18.18 6.00
C GLU A 252 -9.84 -17.72 6.83
N ASN A 253 -9.89 -18.09 8.11
CA ASN A 253 -10.98 -17.74 9.03
C ASN A 253 -10.60 -16.63 10.03
N SER A 254 -9.46 -15.99 9.83
CA SER A 254 -8.97 -14.88 10.65
C SER A 254 -9.53 -13.55 10.17
N SER A 255 -9.61 -12.56 11.07
CA SER A 255 -9.90 -11.17 10.68
C SER A 255 -8.72 -10.50 9.97
N LEU A 256 -7.56 -11.12 9.99
CA LEU A 256 -6.34 -10.68 9.32
C LEU A 256 -5.76 -11.88 8.56
N PHE A 257 -5.80 -11.82 7.23
CA PHE A 257 -5.21 -12.81 6.35
C PHE A 257 -3.69 -12.76 6.43
N LYS A 258 -3.05 -13.91 6.19
CA LYS A 258 -1.60 -14.07 6.09
C LYS A 258 -1.30 -14.64 4.72
N TYR A 259 -0.26 -14.15 4.06
CA TYR A 259 0.02 -14.48 2.67
C TYR A 259 1.35 -15.22 2.59
N GLU A 260 1.32 -16.41 2.01
CA GLU A 260 2.48 -17.29 1.91
C GLU A 260 2.81 -17.55 0.45
N LEU A 261 4.08 -17.86 0.19
CA LEU A 261 4.60 -18.16 -1.14
C LEU A 261 4.38 -19.63 -1.48
N TYR A 262 3.85 -19.86 -2.67
CA TYR A 262 3.63 -21.16 -3.27
C TYR A 262 4.41 -21.25 -4.59
N TYR A 263 4.93 -22.44 -4.85
CA TYR A 263 5.56 -22.80 -6.12
C TYR A 263 4.73 -23.91 -6.77
N ARG A 264 4.46 -23.78 -8.06
CA ARG A 264 3.75 -24.81 -8.83
C ARG A 264 4.56 -25.23 -10.04
N ASP A 265 4.88 -26.52 -10.08
CA ASP A 265 5.44 -27.22 -11.23
C ASP A 265 4.31 -27.57 -12.19
N LEU A 266 4.35 -27.05 -13.42
CA LEU A 266 3.31 -27.23 -14.44
C LEU A 266 3.43 -28.58 -15.15
N ASN A 267 4.62 -29.19 -15.21
CA ASN A 267 4.81 -30.50 -15.85
C ASN A 267 4.15 -31.62 -15.04
N GLY A 268 4.21 -31.52 -13.71
CA GLY A 268 3.66 -32.50 -12.78
C GLY A 268 2.33 -32.11 -12.15
N ASP A 269 1.86 -30.88 -12.40
CA ASP A 269 0.75 -30.21 -11.72
C ASP A 269 0.83 -30.32 -10.18
N LYS A 270 2.00 -29.98 -9.63
CA LYS A 270 2.28 -30.10 -8.19
C LYS A 270 2.56 -28.75 -7.57
N THR A 271 1.83 -28.44 -6.51
CA THR A 271 2.02 -27.24 -5.70
C THR A 271 2.81 -27.55 -4.42
N LYS A 272 3.79 -26.71 -4.10
CA LYS A 272 4.55 -26.70 -2.84
C LYS A 272 4.37 -25.34 -2.18
N GLN A 273 3.93 -25.31 -0.92
CA GLN A 273 4.06 -24.11 -0.09
C GLN A 273 5.52 -23.98 0.36
N LEU A 274 6.14 -22.83 0.08
CA LEU A 274 7.55 -22.57 0.37
C LEU A 274 7.76 -21.85 1.69
N THR A 275 6.78 -21.04 2.14
CA THR A 275 6.90 -20.24 3.36
C THR A 275 5.80 -20.52 4.39
N THR A 276 6.10 -20.23 5.66
CA THR A 276 5.16 -20.20 6.80
C THR A 276 5.58 -19.07 7.74
N LEU A 277 5.58 -17.83 7.27
CA LEU A 277 6.11 -16.66 7.97
C LEU A 277 5.09 -16.00 8.90
N GLU A 278 3.82 -16.39 8.82
CA GLU A 278 2.72 -15.84 9.64
C GLU A 278 2.49 -14.33 9.42
N SER A 279 2.99 -13.80 8.31
CA SER A 279 2.97 -12.39 7.89
C SER A 279 2.42 -12.28 6.46
N SER A 280 3.03 -11.48 5.58
CA SER A 280 2.68 -11.39 4.17
C SER A 280 3.94 -11.43 3.31
N VAL A 281 3.96 -12.30 2.30
CA VAL A 281 5.01 -12.39 1.28
C VAL A 281 4.57 -11.62 0.04
N VAL A 282 5.47 -10.83 -0.53
CA VAL A 282 5.23 -10.05 -1.76
C VAL A 282 6.43 -10.11 -2.72
N SER A 283 6.19 -9.73 -3.98
CA SER A 283 7.21 -9.60 -5.04
C SER A 283 8.14 -10.83 -5.15
N PRO A 284 7.62 -12.06 -5.30
CA PRO A 284 8.46 -13.21 -5.60
C PRO A 284 9.08 -13.05 -7.00
N ASP A 285 10.31 -13.51 -7.16
CA ASP A 285 11.00 -13.52 -8.45
C ASP A 285 11.96 -14.73 -8.53
N PHE A 286 11.93 -15.45 -9.64
CA PHE A 286 12.78 -16.60 -9.85
C PHE A 286 14.26 -16.21 -9.98
N PHE A 287 15.12 -17.07 -9.44
CA PHE A 287 16.46 -17.19 -9.99
C PHE A 287 16.37 -18.02 -11.27
N HIS A 288 17.01 -17.57 -12.34
CA HIS A 288 16.91 -18.16 -13.68
C HIS A 288 17.79 -19.41 -13.82
N GLN A 289 18.95 -19.45 -13.14
CA GLN A 289 19.94 -20.54 -13.26
C GLN A 289 20.01 -21.45 -12.04
N SER A 290 19.39 -21.07 -10.92
CA SER A 290 19.36 -21.84 -9.68
C SER A 290 17.94 -22.09 -9.19
N ASP A 291 17.75 -23.16 -8.41
CA ASP A 291 16.44 -23.57 -7.88
C ASP A 291 16.05 -22.74 -6.64
N LYS A 292 16.07 -21.41 -6.79
CA LYS A 292 15.78 -20.44 -5.72
C LYS A 292 14.77 -19.42 -6.19
N ILE A 293 14.10 -18.82 -5.21
CA ILE A 293 13.20 -17.68 -5.39
C ILE A 293 13.63 -16.60 -4.41
N VAL A 294 13.74 -15.36 -4.87
CA VAL A 294 13.84 -14.18 -4.00
C VAL A 294 12.44 -13.64 -3.75
N PHE A 295 12.20 -13.07 -2.57
CA PHE A 295 10.94 -12.42 -2.23
C PHE A 295 11.13 -11.40 -1.09
N LEU A 296 10.12 -10.58 -0.86
CA LEU A 296 10.05 -9.64 0.25
C LEU A 296 9.05 -10.14 1.31
N GLU A 297 9.49 -10.22 2.57
CA GLU A 297 8.57 -10.41 3.70
C GLU A 297 8.12 -9.06 4.26
N TYR A 298 6.81 -8.81 4.32
CA TYR A 298 6.20 -7.68 5.03
C TYR A 298 6.12 -7.98 6.54
N THR A 299 7.21 -7.66 7.25
CA THR A 299 7.45 -8.04 8.65
C THR A 299 6.50 -7.41 9.69
N ASN A 300 5.95 -6.22 9.42
CA ASN A 300 4.99 -5.55 10.31
C ASN A 300 3.54 -5.62 9.81
N TRP A 301 3.20 -6.62 8.99
CA TRP A 301 1.86 -6.81 8.42
C TRP A 301 0.74 -6.69 9.48
N ALA A 302 -0.31 -5.88 9.28
CA ALA A 302 -0.65 -4.99 8.16
C ALA A 302 -0.41 -3.49 8.49
N GLY A 303 0.74 -3.15 9.09
CA GLY A 303 1.06 -1.80 9.55
C GLY A 303 1.81 -0.95 8.53
N HIS A 304 1.48 0.35 8.47
CA HIS A 304 2.13 1.32 7.56
C HIS A 304 3.11 2.27 8.29
N PRO A 305 4.20 2.72 7.65
CA PRO A 305 4.70 2.22 6.36
C PRO A 305 5.12 0.75 6.45
N GLU A 306 5.03 0.06 5.32
CA GLU A 306 5.35 -1.33 5.11
C GLU A 306 6.84 -1.56 5.35
N LYS A 307 7.20 -2.57 6.15
CA LYS A 307 8.59 -2.93 6.45
C LYS A 307 8.95 -4.26 5.84
N TYR A 308 9.75 -4.20 4.80
CA TYR A 308 10.18 -5.38 4.07
C TYR A 308 11.54 -5.91 4.52
N GLN A 309 11.68 -7.23 4.48
CA GLN A 309 12.95 -7.93 4.59
C GLN A 309 13.15 -8.81 3.36
N LEU A 310 14.29 -8.64 2.68
CA LEU A 310 14.65 -9.43 1.52
C LEU A 310 15.09 -10.84 1.94
N LYS A 311 14.49 -11.86 1.32
CA LYS A 311 14.78 -13.27 1.61
C LYS A 311 14.89 -14.06 0.32
N THR A 312 15.61 -15.17 0.40
CA THR A 312 15.61 -16.21 -0.63
C THR A 312 15.16 -17.53 -0.04
N VAL A 313 14.45 -18.34 -0.81
CA VAL A 313 14.08 -19.71 -0.46
C VAL A 313 14.53 -20.68 -1.56
N ASP A 314 15.09 -21.81 -1.15
CA ASP A 314 15.39 -22.93 -2.04
C ASP A 314 14.13 -23.76 -2.30
N ILE A 315 13.82 -24.03 -3.58
CA ILE A 315 12.54 -24.62 -4.03
C ILE A 315 12.34 -26.05 -3.50
N ASP A 316 13.42 -26.80 -3.29
CA ASP A 316 13.37 -28.21 -2.91
C ASP A 316 13.50 -28.42 -1.41
N THR A 317 14.50 -27.79 -0.81
CA THR A 317 14.79 -27.93 0.62
C THR A 317 13.91 -27.03 1.49
N LYS A 318 13.35 -25.96 0.91
CA LYS A 318 12.64 -24.87 1.61
C LYS A 318 13.53 -24.13 2.61
N GLU A 319 14.86 -24.24 2.46
CA GLU A 319 15.79 -23.49 3.29
C GLU A 319 15.69 -22.00 2.93
N MET A 320 15.42 -21.17 3.95
CA MET A 320 15.29 -19.72 3.81
C MET A 320 16.52 -19.00 4.34
N ASN A 321 16.97 -18.00 3.59
CA ASN A 321 18.07 -17.11 3.97
C ASN A 321 17.62 -15.65 3.92
N ILE A 322 18.07 -14.87 4.90
CA ILE A 322 17.87 -13.41 4.93
C ILE A 322 19.04 -12.77 4.19
N ILE A 323 18.75 -11.92 3.20
CA ILE A 323 19.76 -11.14 2.50
C ILE A 323 19.95 -9.82 3.25
N THR A 324 21.15 -9.61 3.79
CA THR A 324 21.50 -8.39 4.51
C THR A 324 22.31 -7.49 3.60
N MET A 325 21.87 -6.24 3.44
CA MET A 325 22.51 -5.24 2.59
C MET A 325 22.96 -4.05 3.43
N ASP A 326 24.13 -3.50 3.12
CA ASP A 326 24.65 -2.27 3.75
C ASP A 326 23.98 -1.05 3.08
N LEU A 327 22.76 -0.75 3.54
CA LEU A 327 21.91 0.32 3.00
C LEU A 327 22.05 1.60 3.83
N PRO A 328 21.95 2.79 3.19
CA PRO A 328 22.19 4.04 3.87
C PRO A 328 21.10 4.35 4.92
N GLU A 329 21.50 4.59 6.16
CA GLU A 329 20.56 4.96 7.22
C GLU A 329 19.93 6.35 6.99
N SER A 330 18.86 6.62 7.76
CA SER A 330 18.20 7.92 7.80
C SER A 330 19.21 9.02 8.17
N THR A 331 19.22 10.10 7.39
CA THR A 331 20.11 11.26 7.58
C THR A 331 19.47 12.35 8.44
N ASN A 332 18.15 12.30 8.63
CA ASN A 332 17.37 13.35 9.29
C ASN A 332 16.81 12.91 10.63
N SER A 333 16.93 13.77 11.65
CA SER A 333 16.26 13.53 12.92
C SER A 333 14.75 13.77 12.79
N GLN A 334 13.95 12.71 12.73
CA GLN A 334 12.50 12.82 12.50
C GLN A 334 11.66 13.06 13.76
N TRP A 335 12.33 13.21 14.91
CA TRP A 335 11.70 13.27 16.23
C TRP A 335 10.58 14.33 16.34
N LEU A 336 10.72 15.49 15.69
CA LEU A 336 9.69 16.54 15.69
C LEU A 336 8.41 16.07 15.02
N ARG A 337 8.54 15.41 13.86
CA ARG A 337 7.40 14.95 13.07
C ARG A 337 6.79 13.69 13.67
N GLU A 338 7.61 12.76 14.16
CA GLU A 338 7.13 11.62 14.94
C GLU A 338 6.34 12.08 16.17
N SER A 339 6.85 13.08 16.88
CA SER A 339 6.15 13.69 18.03
C SER A 339 4.82 14.29 17.59
N LEU A 340 4.79 15.09 16.52
CA LEU A 340 3.56 15.66 15.97
C LEU A 340 2.55 14.57 15.59
N ASN A 341 2.98 13.51 14.89
CA ASN A 341 2.14 12.39 14.51
C ASN A 341 1.55 11.67 15.73
N ILE A 342 2.30 11.52 16.82
CA ILE A 342 1.77 10.97 18.08
C ILE A 342 0.67 11.88 18.63
N PHE A 343 0.88 13.19 18.69
CA PHE A 343 -0.09 14.18 19.21
C PHE A 343 -1.31 14.39 18.30
N THR A 344 -1.19 14.06 17.02
CA THR A 344 -2.29 14.12 16.05
C THR A 344 -2.83 12.75 15.68
N SER A 345 -2.42 11.67 16.36
CA SER A 345 -2.98 10.34 16.17
C SER A 345 -4.47 10.30 16.50
N SER A 346 -5.21 9.35 15.92
CA SER A 346 -6.64 9.13 16.22
C SER A 346 -6.87 8.89 17.72
N THR A 347 -5.95 8.16 18.37
CA THR A 347 -5.94 7.95 19.83
C THR A 347 -5.74 9.26 20.59
N ALA A 348 -4.78 10.10 20.20
CA ALA A 348 -4.55 11.39 20.85
C ALA A 348 -5.77 12.32 20.71
N ILE A 349 -6.41 12.35 19.54
CA ILE A 349 -7.67 13.08 19.30
C ILE A 349 -8.77 12.58 20.24
N ALA A 350 -8.94 11.25 20.38
CA ALA A 350 -9.93 10.68 21.29
C ALA A 350 -9.65 11.04 22.76
N ILE A 351 -8.38 11.04 23.17
CA ILE A 351 -7.96 11.48 24.51
C ILE A 351 -8.25 12.97 24.72
N LEU A 352 -7.87 13.84 23.77
CA LEU A 352 -8.14 15.27 23.84
C LEU A 352 -9.65 15.54 23.93
N TYR A 353 -10.45 14.84 23.13
CA TYR A 353 -11.92 14.93 23.18
C TYR A 353 -12.46 14.51 24.56
N THR A 354 -11.97 13.39 25.12
CA THR A 354 -12.38 12.91 26.45
C THR A 354 -12.01 13.91 27.55
N VAL A 355 -10.76 14.42 27.54
CA VAL A 355 -10.29 15.41 28.50
C VAL A 355 -11.10 16.69 28.42
N LEU A 356 -11.40 17.15 27.20
CA LEU A 356 -12.25 18.32 26.97
C LEU A 356 -13.63 18.13 27.61
N LEU A 357 -14.29 16.99 27.37
CA LEU A 357 -15.60 16.68 27.98
C LEU A 357 -15.52 16.65 29.51
N CYS A 358 -14.49 16.05 30.09
CA CYS A 358 -14.27 16.01 31.53
C CYS A 358 -14.06 17.42 32.12
N LEU A 359 -13.28 18.28 31.46
CA LEU A 359 -13.06 19.67 31.89
C LEU A 359 -14.35 20.50 31.80
N ILE A 360 -15.13 20.34 30.73
CA ILE A 360 -16.44 21.02 30.57
C ILE A 360 -17.43 20.51 31.64
N THR A 361 -17.43 19.21 31.94
CA THR A 361 -18.20 18.62 33.05
C THR A 361 -17.84 19.26 34.39
N LEU A 362 -16.55 19.39 34.70
CA LEU A 362 -16.08 20.04 35.91
C LEU A 362 -16.46 21.53 35.95
N TYR A 363 -16.37 22.23 34.81
CA TYR A 363 -16.80 23.63 34.71
C TYR A 363 -18.32 23.78 34.94
N SER A 364 -19.14 22.91 34.33
CA SER A 364 -20.60 22.89 34.48
C SER A 364 -21.01 22.62 35.93
N TYR A 365 -20.33 21.70 36.61
CA TYR A 365 -20.50 21.46 38.03
C TYR A 365 -20.20 22.72 38.86
N ASN A 366 -19.02 23.33 38.67
CA ASN A 366 -18.60 24.51 39.43
C ASN A 366 -19.51 25.73 39.20
N LYS A 367 -20.08 25.89 38.00
CA LYS A 367 -20.94 27.04 37.65
C LYS A 367 -22.41 26.85 38.05
N SER A 368 -22.93 25.63 37.92
CA SER A 368 -24.38 25.41 37.96
C SER A 368 -24.82 24.12 38.66
N GLY A 369 -23.87 23.30 39.14
CA GLY A 369 -24.17 22.00 39.76
C GLY A 369 -24.77 20.97 38.80
N LYS A 370 -24.53 21.11 37.49
CA LYS A 370 -25.12 20.25 36.45
C LYS A 370 -24.07 19.33 35.81
N GLN A 371 -23.51 18.43 36.61
CA GLN A 371 -22.39 17.57 36.23
C GLN A 371 -22.69 16.52 35.14
N TYR A 372 -23.95 16.16 34.89
CA TYR A 372 -24.28 15.14 33.87
C TYR A 372 -24.61 15.70 32.49
N ARG A 373 -24.83 17.02 32.37
CA ARG A 373 -25.32 17.63 31.12
C ARG A 373 -24.37 17.42 29.95
N THR A 374 -23.08 17.61 30.17
CA THR A 374 -22.07 17.51 29.11
C THR A 374 -22.03 16.11 28.51
N GLY A 375 -21.95 15.07 29.36
CA GLY A 375 -21.92 13.68 28.90
C GLY A 375 -23.22 13.27 28.20
N LEU A 376 -24.39 13.71 28.70
CA LEU A 376 -25.68 13.46 28.05
C LEU A 376 -25.79 14.15 26.69
N ILE A 377 -25.37 15.41 26.58
CA ILE A 377 -25.40 16.15 25.31
C ILE A 377 -24.46 15.48 24.30
N SER A 378 -23.24 15.12 24.72
CA SER A 378 -22.29 14.41 23.85
C SER A 378 -22.84 13.06 23.37
N LEU A 379 -23.49 12.30 24.26
CA LEU A 379 -24.09 11.02 23.90
C LEU A 379 -25.26 11.18 22.92
N LEU A 380 -26.15 12.16 23.15
CA LEU A 380 -27.24 12.48 22.24
C LEU A 380 -26.72 12.94 20.88
N LEU A 381 -25.65 13.73 20.86
CA LEU A 381 -24.99 14.16 19.62
C LEU A 381 -24.40 12.95 18.86
N ALA A 382 -23.75 12.02 19.56
CA ALA A 382 -23.22 10.80 18.94
C ALA A 382 -24.35 9.98 18.28
N VAL A 383 -25.48 9.78 18.98
CA VAL A 383 -26.65 9.10 18.41
C VAL A 383 -27.22 9.84 17.20
N ALA A 384 -27.33 11.17 17.28
CA ALA A 384 -27.83 11.98 16.17
C ALA A 384 -26.92 11.88 14.95
N VAL A 385 -25.61 12.00 15.12
CA VAL A 385 -24.61 11.88 14.03
C VAL A 385 -24.65 10.48 13.43
N PHE A 386 -24.79 9.43 14.25
CA PHE A 386 -24.93 8.05 13.77
C PHE A 386 -26.21 7.86 12.93
N ILE A 387 -27.34 8.41 13.34
CA ILE A 387 -28.58 8.35 12.54
C ILE A 387 -28.41 9.14 11.24
N SER A 388 -27.81 10.33 11.31
CA SER A 388 -27.53 11.15 10.13
C SER A 388 -26.59 10.47 9.13
N SER A 389 -25.71 9.58 9.59
CA SER A 389 -24.76 8.88 8.72
C SER A 389 -25.47 7.97 7.71
N PHE A 390 -26.57 7.31 8.09
CA PHE A 390 -27.38 6.51 7.16
C PHE A 390 -28.09 7.38 6.13
N ILE A 391 -28.59 8.55 6.54
CA ILE A 391 -29.25 9.49 5.63
C ILE A 391 -28.25 10.01 4.61
N PHE A 392 -27.06 10.44 5.05
CA PHE A 392 -25.99 10.88 4.16
C PHE A 392 -25.52 9.76 3.23
N GLY A 393 -25.33 8.55 3.74
CA GLY A 393 -24.93 7.40 2.93
C GLY A 393 -25.94 7.06 1.82
N MET A 394 -27.24 7.21 2.09
CA MET A 394 -28.29 6.99 1.09
C MET A 394 -28.41 8.11 0.05
N VAL A 395 -28.11 9.37 0.41
CA VAL A 395 -28.30 10.54 -0.46
C VAL A 395 -27.05 10.87 -1.28
N THR A 396 -25.86 10.54 -0.77
CA THR A 396 -24.58 10.92 -1.37
C THR A 396 -23.79 9.70 -1.82
N ASN A 397 -22.91 9.18 -0.96
CA ASN A 397 -22.08 8.02 -1.20
C ASN A 397 -22.06 7.16 0.09
N PRO A 398 -22.27 5.83 0.01
CA PRO A 398 -22.21 4.91 1.15
C PRO A 398 -20.95 5.05 2.00
N TRP A 399 -19.78 5.29 1.40
CA TRP A 399 -18.50 5.44 2.10
C TRP A 399 -18.47 6.65 3.03
N VAL A 400 -19.09 7.76 2.64
CA VAL A 400 -19.24 8.95 3.49
C VAL A 400 -20.12 8.63 4.70
N GLY A 401 -21.20 7.87 4.49
CA GLY A 401 -22.05 7.37 5.57
C GLY A 401 -21.27 6.49 6.56
N ILE A 402 -20.41 5.60 6.07
CA ILE A 402 -19.54 4.76 6.90
C ILE A 402 -18.56 5.63 7.70
N ALA A 403 -17.86 6.56 7.06
CA ALA A 403 -16.91 7.44 7.73
C ALA A 403 -17.53 8.24 8.89
N ILE A 404 -18.72 8.83 8.67
CA ILE A 404 -19.46 9.56 9.71
C ILE A 404 -19.88 8.62 10.86
N SER A 405 -20.28 7.38 10.53
CA SER A 405 -20.68 6.39 11.54
C SER A 405 -19.53 6.01 12.48
N ILE A 406 -18.30 5.87 11.95
CA ILE A 406 -17.09 5.55 12.72
C ILE A 406 -16.81 6.66 13.74
N VAL A 407 -16.90 7.93 13.31
CA VAL A 407 -16.74 9.09 14.21
C VAL A 407 -17.78 9.06 15.33
N ALA A 408 -19.04 8.81 14.99
CA ALA A 408 -20.14 8.75 15.96
C ALA A 408 -19.94 7.64 17.01
N VAL A 409 -19.55 6.44 16.57
CA VAL A 409 -19.24 5.31 17.46
C VAL A 409 -18.06 5.65 18.37
N GLY A 410 -17.00 6.28 17.84
CA GLY A 410 -15.84 6.72 18.61
C GLY A 410 -16.15 7.75 19.70
N MET A 411 -17.23 8.53 19.56
CA MET A 411 -17.66 9.51 20.58
C MET A 411 -18.32 8.86 21.80
N VAL A 412 -18.86 7.64 21.69
CA VAL A 412 -19.63 6.99 22.76
C VAL A 412 -18.78 6.71 24.02
N PRO A 413 -17.59 6.07 23.94
CA PRO A 413 -16.75 5.83 25.12
C PRO A 413 -16.39 7.13 25.86
N SER A 414 -16.03 8.18 25.11
CA SER A 414 -15.70 9.50 25.67
C SER A 414 -16.89 10.12 26.41
N SER A 415 -18.10 9.95 25.87
CA SER A 415 -19.35 10.43 26.48
C SER A 415 -19.66 9.70 27.79
N LEU A 416 -19.48 8.37 27.82
CA LEU A 416 -19.66 7.55 29.02
C LEU A 416 -18.63 7.91 30.11
N LEU A 417 -17.37 8.13 29.73
CA LEU A 417 -16.32 8.59 30.66
C LEU A 417 -16.66 9.96 31.25
N ALA A 418 -17.22 10.89 30.47
CA ALA A 418 -17.66 12.18 30.96
C ALA A 418 -18.82 12.06 31.98
N LEU A 419 -19.74 11.11 31.77
CA LEU A 419 -20.81 10.81 32.73
C LEU A 419 -20.26 10.21 34.03
N LEU A 420 -19.29 9.29 33.92
CA LEU A 420 -18.59 8.71 35.07
C LEU A 420 -17.83 9.79 35.86
N ALA A 421 -17.12 10.69 35.17
CA ALA A 421 -16.48 11.84 35.79
C ALA A 421 -17.50 12.72 36.53
N GLY A 422 -18.66 12.97 35.90
CA GLY A 422 -19.77 13.67 36.55
C GLY A 422 -20.25 12.96 37.83
N PHE A 423 -20.41 11.65 37.80
CA PHE A 423 -20.78 10.84 38.97
C PHE A 423 -19.76 10.95 40.10
N LEU A 424 -18.47 10.80 39.79
CA LEU A 424 -17.38 10.90 40.77
C LEU A 424 -17.31 12.31 41.39
N ILE A 425 -17.43 13.36 40.57
CA ILE A 425 -17.46 14.75 41.05
C ILE A 425 -18.67 14.95 41.97
N GLY A 426 -19.85 14.48 41.58
CA GLY A 426 -21.06 14.59 42.40
C GLY A 426 -20.98 13.85 43.74
N LYS A 427 -20.25 12.73 43.79
CA LYS A 427 -20.10 11.90 44.99
C LYS A 427 -19.05 12.44 45.97
N PHE A 428 -17.95 13.00 45.47
CA PHE A 428 -16.79 13.34 46.31
C PHE A 428 -16.49 14.85 46.41
N ALA A 429 -17.00 15.69 45.51
CA ALA A 429 -16.79 17.14 45.59
C ALA A 429 -17.81 17.80 46.52
N LYS A 430 -17.33 18.72 47.37
CA LYS A 430 -18.21 19.57 48.19
C LYS A 430 -19.05 20.45 47.26
N LYS A 431 -20.38 20.48 47.47
CA LYS A 431 -21.30 21.29 46.68
C LYS A 431 -20.80 22.75 46.60
N PRO A 432 -20.79 23.36 45.42
CA PRO A 432 -20.46 24.78 45.29
C PRO A 432 -21.46 25.60 46.11
N LYS A 433 -20.96 26.58 46.88
CA LYS A 433 -21.78 27.55 47.61
C LYS A 433 -22.38 28.57 46.67
#